data_AF-A0A7C3G170-F1
#
_entry.id   AF-A0A7C3G170-F1
#
_cell.length_a   1.000
_cell.length_b   1.000
_cell.length_c   1.000
_cell.angle_alpha   90.00
_cell.angle_beta   90.00
_cell.angle_gamma   90.00
#
_symmetry.space_group_name_H-M   'P 1'
#
loop_
_entity.id
_entity.type
_entity.pdbx_description
1 polymer ?
#
loop_
_entity_poly.entity_id
_entity_poly.type
_entity_poly.pdbx_seq_one_letter_code
_entity_poly.pdbx_strand_id
1 'polypeptide(L)' 'MVNTIFIIIGLAVLALIGWIAQGFFFTSEIPLIFRILVSIVAIGGVSLLLIVIRDRVKQAKTEDFKGVDK' A
#
# COMPACT_ATOMS: atom_id res chain seq x y z
N MET A 1 14.71 6.21 12.23
CA MET A 1 15.24 5.40 11.10
C MET A 1 14.24 4.34 10.61
N VAL A 2 13.58 3.59 11.51
CA VAL A 2 12.70 2.46 11.15
C VAL A 2 11.47 2.86 10.30
N ASN A 3 10.91 4.06 10.54
CA ASN A 3 9.73 4.53 9.82
C ASN A 3 9.95 4.67 8.30
N THR A 4 11.14 5.12 7.88
CA THR A 4 11.49 5.27 6.47
C THR A 4 11.59 3.90 5.78
N ILE A 5 12.11 2.89 6.47
CA ILE A 5 12.24 1.53 5.94
C ILE A 5 10.87 0.91 5.68
N PHE A 6 9.91 1.07 6.60
CA PHE A 6 8.54 0.57 6.39
C PHE A 6 7.84 1.25 5.22
N ILE A 7 8.05 2.55 5.03
CA ILE A 7 7.50 3.28 3.88
C ILE A 7 8.10 2.74 2.57
N ILE A 8 9.43 2.55 2.53
CA ILE A 8 10.13 2.03 1.35
C ILE A 8 9.67 0.61 1.02
N ILE A 9 9.54 -0.27 2.02
CA ILE A 9 9.05 -1.65 1.82
C ILE A 9 7.60 -1.63 1.31
N GLY A 10 6.74 -0.80 1.91
CA GLY A 10 5.36 -0.64 1.45
C GLY A 10 5.29 -0.15 -0.01
N LEU A 11 6.13 0.83 -0.38
CA LEU A 11 6.20 1.34 -1.74
C LEU A 11 6.72 0.29 -2.73
N ALA A 12 7.73 -0.50 -2.33
CA ALA A 12 8.29 -1.56 -3.15
C ALA A 12 7.26 -2.67 -3.42
N VAL A 13 6.49 -3.06 -2.41
CA VAL A 13 5.39 -4.02 -2.55
C VAL A 13 4.30 -3.48 -3.49
N LEU A 14 3.92 -2.21 -3.34
CA LEU A 14 2.96 -1.55 -4.24
C LEU A 14 3.45 -1.54 -5.69
N ALA A 15 4.72 -1.20 -5.92
CA ALA A 15 5.32 -1.20 -7.25
C ALA A 15 5.37 -2.62 -7.85
N LEU A 16 5.69 -3.63 -7.05
CA LEU A 16 5.73 -5.02 -7.49
C LEU A 16 4.34 -5.52 -7.91
N ILE A 17 3.31 -5.20 -7.12
CA ILE A 17 1.92 -5.54 -7.44
C ILE A 17 1.50 -4.86 -8.76
N GLY A 18 1.83 -3.57 -8.93
CA GLY A 18 1.55 -2.84 -10.16
C GLY A 18 2.22 -3.45 -11.39
N TRP A 19 3.49 -3.85 -11.26
CA TRP A 19 4.26 -4.49 -12.34
C TRP A 19 3.67 -5.84 -12.75
N ILE A 20 3.34 -6.69 -11.77
CA ILE A 20 2.74 -8.01 -12.02
C ILE A 20 1.36 -7.87 -12.64
N ALA A 21 0.55 -6.93 -12.14
CA ALA A 21 -0.80 -6.71 -12.62
C ALA A 21 -0.81 -6.13 -14.05
N GLN A 22 0.26 -5.44 -14.48
CA GLN A 22 0.36 -4.87 -15.82
C GLN A 22 0.07 -5.92 -16.93
N GLY A 23 0.61 -7.14 -16.82
CA GLY A 23 0.34 -8.19 -17.83
C GLY A 23 -1.15 -8.56 -17.94
N PHE A 24 -1.87 -8.53 -16.83
CA PHE A 24 -3.31 -8.81 -16.76
C PHE A 24 -4.14 -7.64 -17.30
N PHE A 25 -3.70 -6.40 -17.08
CA PHE A 25 -4.37 -5.22 -17.58
C PHE A 25 -4.12 -4.99 -19.08
N PHE A 26 -2.93 -5.30 -19.60
CA PHE A 26 -2.57 -5.01 -21.00
C PHE A 26 -2.90 -6.12 -22.01
N THR A 27 -3.31 -7.29 -21.53
CA THR A 27 -3.74 -8.40 -22.40
C THR A 27 -5.13 -8.13 -22.99
N SER A 28 -5.24 -8.15 -24.32
CA SER A 28 -6.50 -7.91 -25.05
C SER A 28 -7.51 -9.06 -24.94
N GLU A 29 -7.10 -10.21 -24.42
CA GLU A 29 -7.94 -11.41 -24.26
C GLU A 29 -8.82 -11.34 -22.99
N ILE A 30 -8.51 -10.43 -22.06
CA ILE A 30 -9.25 -10.30 -20.81
C ILE A 30 -10.42 -9.32 -21.01
N PRO A 31 -11.68 -9.76 -20.82
CA PRO A 31 -12.83 -8.90 -20.99
C PRO A 31 -12.77 -7.68 -20.06
N LEU A 32 -13.18 -6.52 -20.57
CA LEU A 32 -13.13 -5.23 -19.86
C LEU A 32 -13.81 -5.29 -18.48
N ILE A 33 -14.87 -6.08 -18.35
CA ILE A 33 -15.62 -6.31 -17.10
C ILE A 33 -14.72 -6.90 -16.00
N PHE A 34 -13.93 -7.94 -16.31
CA PHE A 34 -13.01 -8.54 -15.34
C PHE A 34 -11.90 -7.57 -14.93
N ARG A 35 -11.43 -6.77 -15.88
CA ARG A 35 -10.43 -5.73 -15.65
C ARG A 35 -10.92 -4.69 -14.63
N ILE A 36 -12.18 -4.27 -14.73
CA ILE A 36 -12.81 -3.33 -13.78
C ILE A 36 -13.00 -3.97 -12.40
N LEU A 37 -13.50 -5.20 -12.33
CA LEU A 37 -13.69 -5.92 -11.06
C LEU A 37 -12.37 -6.06 -10.29
N VAL A 38 -11.30 -6.49 -10.96
CA VAL A 38 -9.97 -6.64 -10.36
C VAL A 38 -9.41 -5.27 -9.95
N SER A 39 -9.67 -4.21 -10.72
CA SER A 39 -9.26 -2.84 -10.38
C SER A 39 -9.88 -2.37 -9.06
N ILE A 40 -11.17 -2.64 -8.85
CA ILE A 40 -11.88 -2.24 -7.62
C ILE A 40 -11.26 -2.93 -6.40
N VAL A 41 -10.99 -4.24 -6.51
CA VAL A 41 -10.34 -5.01 -5.44
C VAL A 41 -8.93 -4.52 -5.19
N ALA A 42 -8.16 -4.24 -6.25
CA ALA A 42 -6.80 -3.73 -6.16
C ALA A 42 -6.76 -2.36 -5.47
N ILE A 43 -7.66 -1.44 -5.83
CA ILE A 43 -7.78 -0.11 -5.17
C ILE A 43 -8.10 -0.28 -3.68
N GLY A 44 -8.97 -1.23 -3.33
CA GLY A 44 -9.27 -1.56 -1.94
C GLY A 44 -8.03 -2.03 -1.18
N GLY A 45 -7.26 -2.96 -1.76
CA GLY A 45 -6.02 -3.48 -1.17
C GLY A 45 -4.94 -2.40 -1.01
N VAL A 46 -4.74 -1.57 -2.04
CA VAL A 46 -3.81 -0.43 -2.00
C VAL A 46 -4.21 0.56 -0.91
N SER A 47 -5.50 0.86 -0.78
CA SER A 47 -6.01 1.78 0.24
C SER A 47 -5.76 1.27 1.65
N LEU A 48 -5.97 -0.03 1.90
CA LEU A 48 -5.66 -0.65 3.19
C LEU A 48 -4.16 -0.59 3.51
N LEU A 49 -3.29 -0.86 2.52
CA LEU A 49 -1.84 -0.73 2.71
C LEU A 49 -1.44 0.70 3.08
N LEU A 50 -1.98 1.70 2.38
CA LEU A 50 -1.72 3.11 2.68
C LEU A 50 -2.21 3.50 4.08
N ILE A 51 -3.37 2.99 4.51
CA ILE A 51 -3.91 3.21 5.86
C ILE A 51 -2.98 2.59 6.91
N VAL A 52 -2.54 1.34 6.72
CA VAL A 52 -1.64 0.65 7.65
C VAL A 52 -0.30 1.37 7.79
N ILE A 53 0.28 1.82 6.67
CA ILE A 53 1.51 2.61 6.69
C ILE A 53 1.26 3.93 7.43
N ARG A 54 0.17 4.64 7.13
CA ARG A 54 -0.20 5.89 7.80
C ARG A 54 -0.40 5.71 9.30
N ASP A 55 -1.05 4.62 9.70
CA ASP A 55 -1.32 4.32 11.11
C ASP A 55 -0.03 4.00 11.86
N ARG A 56 0.86 3.19 11.28
CA ARG A 56 2.20 2.93 11.84
C ARG A 56 3.03 4.20 11.98
N VAL A 57 3.00 5.09 10.98
CA VAL A 57 3.68 6.39 11.03
C VAL A 57 3.11 7.26 12.16
N LYS A 58 1.79 7.23 12.39
CA LYS A 58 1.12 8.00 13.43
C LYS A 58 1.37 7.45 14.84
N GLN A 59 1.36 6.12 14.99
CA GLN A 59 1.72 5.44 16.24
C GLN A 59 3.18 5.75 16.63
N ALA A 60 4.12 5.62 15.70
CA ALA A 60 5.53 5.95 15.94
C ALA A 60 5.75 7.41 16.37
N LYS A 61 4.94 8.36 15.86
CA LYS A 61 4.97 9.75 16.31
C LYS A 61 4.37 9.95 17.71
N THR A 62 3.47 9.08 18.15
CA THR A 62 2.78 9.23 19.45
C THR A 62 3.57 8.55 20.58
N GLU A 63 4.29 7.46 20.26
CA GLU A 63 5.19 6.78 21.21
C GLU A 63 6.42 7.63 21.56
N ASP A 64 6.94 8.41 20.62
CA ASP A 64 8.05 9.36 20.85
C ASP A 64 7.66 10.52 21.80
N PHE A 65 6.36 10.77 21.99
CA PHE A 65 5.82 11.83 22.84
C PHE A 65 5.47 11.37 24.28
N LYS A 66 5.64 10.10 24.65
CA LYS A 66 5.45 9.61 26.03
C LYS A 66 6.74 9.60 26.87
N GLY A 67 7.71 10.42 26.45
CA GLY A 67 9.06 10.42 26.99
C GLY A 67 9.45 11.59 27.90
N VAL A 68 8.58 12.54 28.28
CA VAL A 68 8.90 13.52 29.34
C VAL A 68 7.62 14.06 29.99
N ASP A 69 7.15 13.43 31.05
CA ASP A 69 6.48 14.15 32.15
C ASP A 69 6.69 13.33 33.43
N LYS A 70 7.69 13.76 34.20
CA LYS A 70 7.93 13.35 35.58
C LYS A 70 8.46 14.57 36.32
#